data_AF-A0A2V5LPU0-F1
#
_entry.id   AF-A0A2V5LPU0-F1
#
_cell.length_a   1.000
_cell.length_b   1.000
_cell.length_c   1.000
_cell.angle_alpha   90.00
_cell.angle_beta   90.00
_cell.angle_gamma   90.00
#
_symmetry.space_group_name_H-M   'P 1'
#
loop_
_entity.id
_entity.type
_entity.pdbx_description
1 polymer ?
#
loop_
_entity_poly.entity_id
_entity_poly.type
_entity_poly.pdbx_seq_one_letter_code
_entity_poly.pdbx_strand_id
1 'polypeptide(L)' 'MLPINLEYSHCWRLRSWDRFIVPRPFAKVRVLINRPHHVKATTTSEEFESERLALQDAMMELVEMR' A
#
# COMPACT_ATOMS: atom_id res chain seq x y z
N MET A 1 1.54 7.24 9.02
CA MET A 1 0.89 6.72 7.80
C MET A 1 -0.06 5.58 8.16
N LEU A 2 -1.15 5.38 7.42
CA LEU A 2 -2.06 4.23 7.57
C LEU A 2 -1.91 3.30 6.36
N PRO A 3 -1.33 2.10 6.50
CA PRO A 3 -1.23 1.16 5.39
C PRO A 3 -2.62 0.63 4.99
N ILE A 4 -2.96 0.74 3.70
CA ILE A 4 -4.23 0.27 3.14
C ILE A 4 -3.92 -0.57 1.90
N ASN A 5 -4.51 -1.76 1.83
CA ASN A 5 -4.50 -2.61 0.65
C ASN A 5 -5.93 -2.74 0.09
N LEU A 6 -6.06 -2.62 -1.23
CA LEU A 6 -7.32 -2.72 -1.95
C LEU A 6 -7.26 -3.91 -2.90
N GLU A 7 -8.12 -4.89 -2.66
CA GLU A 7 -8.30 -6.03 -3.57
C GLU A 7 -9.60 -5.86 -4.35
N TYR A 8 -9.55 -6.17 -5.64
CA TYR A 8 -10.68 -6.03 -6.55
C TYR A 8 -10.96 -7.37 -7.21
N SER A 9 -12.23 -7.82 -7.23
CA SER A 9 -12.58 -9.04 -7.94
C SER A 9 -12.39 -8.91 -9.45
N HIS A 10 -12.77 -7.76 -10.03
CA HIS A 10 -12.57 -7.41 -11.44
C HIS A 10 -12.34 -5.90 -11.58
N CYS A 11 -11.32 -5.50 -12.34
CA CYS A 11 -11.01 -4.09 -12.55
C CYS A 11 -10.54 -3.82 -14.00
N TRP A 12 -10.57 -2.54 -14.37
CA TRP A 12 -9.78 -2.01 -15.47
C TRP A 12 -8.53 -1.36 -14.90
N ARG A 13 -7.39 -1.59 -15.56
CA ARG A 13 -6.14 -0.90 -15.26
C ARG A 13 -5.82 0.03 -16.42
N LEU A 14 -5.83 1.33 -16.16
CA LEU A 14 -5.56 2.33 -17.19
C LEU A 14 -4.09 2.20 -17.66
N ARG A 15 -3.86 2.54 -18.93
CA ARG A 15 -2.51 2.56 -19.53
C ARG A 15 -1.80 3.92 -19.36
N SER A 16 -2.21 4.68 -18.35
CA SER A 16 -1.55 5.90 -17.91
C SER A 16 -0.28 5.56 -17.11
N TRP A 17 0.56 6.58 -16.90
CA TRP A 17 1.83 6.45 -16.17
C TRP A 17 1.64 5.95 -14.73
N ASP A 18 0.50 6.25 -14.10
CA ASP A 18 0.14 5.86 -12.73
C ASP A 18 -0.56 4.50 -12.64
N ARG A 19 -0.90 3.89 -13.79
CA ARG A 19 -1.60 2.59 -13.88
C ARG A 19 -2.86 2.51 -13.00
N PHE A 20 -3.63 3.59 -12.93
CA PHE A 20 -4.81 3.70 -12.06
C PHE A 20 -5.80 2.53 -12.25
N ILE A 21 -6.38 2.06 -11.15
CA ILE A 21 -7.31 0.92 -11.11
C ILE A 21 -8.74 1.45 -10.94
N VAL A 22 -9.62 1.09 -11.87
CA VAL A 22 -11.05 1.38 -11.81
C VAL A 22 -11.81 0.05 -11.61
N PRO A 23 -12.49 -0.16 -10.47
CA PRO A 23 -13.36 -1.32 -10.30
C PRO A 23 -14.48 -1.29 -11.35
N ARG A 24 -14.76 -2.44 -11.96
CA ARG A 24 -15.90 -2.56 -12.88
C ARG A 24 -17.22 -2.41 -12.10
N PRO A 25 -18.33 -2.02 -12.75
CA PRO A 25 -19.63 -2.02 -12.10
C PRO A 25 -19.90 -3.36 -11.38
N PHE A 26 -20.35 -3.28 -10.13
CA PHE A 26 -20.64 -4.43 -9.26
C PHE A 26 -19.43 -5.31 -8.86
N ALA A 27 -18.20 -4.86 -9.12
CA ALA A 27 -17.01 -5.54 -8.60
C ALA A 27 -16.97 -5.48 -7.06
N LYS A 28 -16.56 -6.59 -6.44
CA LYS A 28 -16.32 -6.64 -5.00
C LYS A 28 -14.96 -6.05 -4.72
N VAL A 29 -14.90 -5.17 -3.70
CA VAL A 29 -13.64 -4.58 -3.22
C VAL A 29 -13.43 -5.02 -1.77
N ARG A 30 -12.27 -5.60 -1.46
CA ARG A 30 -11.85 -5.82 -0.07
C ARG A 30 -10.86 -4.73 0.29
N VAL A 31 -11.09 -4.11 1.43
CA VAL A 31 -10.22 -3.07 2.00
C VAL A 31 -9.58 -3.64 3.24
N LEU A 32 -8.26 -3.83 3.22
CA LEU A 32 -7.49 -4.26 4.38
C LEU A 32 -6.78 -3.03 4.93
N ILE A 33 -7.05 -2.71 6.19
CA ILE A 33 -6.47 -1.55 6.89
C ILE A 33 -5.59 -2.09 8.01
N ASN A 34 -4.30 -1.78 7.98
CA ASN A 34 -3.38 -2.16 9.06
C ASN A 34 -3.37 -1.10 10.17
N ARG A 35 -2.65 -1.39 11.26
CA ARG A 35 -2.35 -0.43 12.31
C ARG A 35 -1.62 0.80 11.75
N PRO A 36 -1.87 1.99 12.31
CA PRO A 36 -1.09 3.17 11.97
C PRO A 36 0.41 2.93 12.18
N HIS A 37 1.21 3.23 11.16
CA HIS A 37 2.66 3.19 11.21
C HIS A 37 3.20 4.61 11.42
N HIS A 38 3.95 4.83 12.49
CA HIS A 38 4.53 6.13 12.80
C HIS A 38 5.90 6.27 12.13
N VAL A 39 6.00 7.10 11.10
CA VAL A 39 7.26 7.40 10.40
C VAL A 39 8.06 8.38 11.25
N LYS A 40 9.30 8.04 11.58
CA LYS A 40 10.16 8.94 12.34
C LYS A 40 10.78 10.01 11.44
N ALA A 41 11.10 11.17 12.02
CA ALA A 41 11.96 12.13 11.34
C ALA A 41 13.37 11.54 11.26
N THR A 42 13.96 11.55 10.07
CA THR A 42 15.29 11.01 9.78
C THR A 42 16.24 12.14 9.43
N THR A 43 17.44 12.11 10.01
CA THR A 43 18.46 13.16 9.83
C THR A 43 19.68 12.69 9.06
N THR A 44 19.89 11.37 8.98
CA THR A 44 20.97 10.74 8.21
C THR A 44 20.42 9.87 7.08
N SER A 45 21.28 9.54 6.11
CA SER A 45 20.90 8.67 4.99
C SER A 45 20.63 7.25 5.45
N GLU A 46 21.38 6.75 6.43
CA GLU A 46 21.20 5.42 6.99
C GLU A 46 19.88 5.31 7.76
N GLU A 47 19.51 6.33 8.54
CA GLU A 47 18.21 6.40 9.22
C GLU A 47 17.07 6.42 8.20
N PHE A 48 17.22 7.19 7.11
CA PHE A 48 16.24 7.25 6.04
C PHE A 48 16.02 5.89 5.39
N GLU A 49 17.10 5.20 5.00
CA GLU A 49 16.98 3.88 4.38
C GLU A 49 16.40 2.82 5.33
N SER A 50 16.75 2.89 6.62
CA SER A 50 16.17 2.00 7.63
C SER A 50 14.66 2.24 7.80
N GLU A 51 14.21 3.49 7.86
CA GLU A 51 12.79 3.81 7.98
C GLU A 51 12.03 3.50 6.68
N ARG A 52 12.65 3.68 5.52
CA ARG A 52 12.09 3.26 4.22
C ARG A 52 11.85 1.75 4.17
N LEU A 53 12.80 0.95 4.64
CA LEU A 53 12.66 -0.51 4.75
C LEU A 53 11.52 -0.89 5.72
N ALA A 54 11.51 -0.31 6.91
CA ALA A 54 10.46 -0.57 7.89
C ALA A 54 9.05 -0.23 7.35
N LEU A 55 8.92 0.86 6.60
CA LEU A 55 7.68 1.24 5.95
C LEU A 55 7.30 0.25 4.85
N GLN A 56 8.27 -0.19 4.02
CA GLN A 56 8.05 -1.18 2.98
C GLN A 56 7.54 -2.50 3.58
N ASP A 57 8.17 -2.97 4.66
CA ASP A 57 7.79 -4.22 5.32
C ASP A 57 6.37 -4.13 5.90
N ALA A 58 6.01 -3.01 6.53
CA ALA A 58 4.66 -2.76 7.03
C ALA A 58 3.59 -2.72 5.91
N MET A 59 3.96 -2.27 4.70
CA MET A 59 3.08 -2.33 3.53
C MET A 59 2.97 -3.75 2.95
N MET A 60 4.06 -4.52 2.96
CA MET A 60 4.11 -5.89 2.44
C MET A 60 3.40 -6.89 3.34
N GLU A 61 3.36 -6.67 4.66
CA GLU A 61 2.60 -7.50 5.61
C GLU A 61 1.12 -7.64 5.17
N LEU A 62 0.52 -6.57 4.65
CA LEU A 62 -0.85 -6.58 4.13
C LEU A 62 -1.04 -7.45 2.88
N VAL A 63 0.02 -7.65 2.10
CA VAL A 63 0.01 -8.48 0.88
C VAL A 63 0.15 -9.97 1.24
N GLU A 64 0.87 -10.28 2.33
CA GLU A 64 1.10 -11.65 2.79
C GLU A 64 -0.05 -12.21 3.63
N MET A 65 -0.90 -11.37 4.25
CA MET A 65 -2.13 -11.78 4.95
C MET A 65 -3.25 -12.31 4.03
N ARG A 66 -2.91 -12.75 2.82
CA ARG A 66 -3.82 -13.18 1.75
C ARG A 66 -4.38 -14.58 1.98
#